data_AF-A0A452YG79-F1
#
_entry.id   AF-A0A452YG79-F1
#
_cell.length_a   1.000
_cell.length_b   1.000
_cell.length_c   1.000
_cell.angle_alpha   90.00
_cell.angle_beta   90.00
_cell.angle_gamma   90.00
#
_symmetry.space_group_name_H-M   'P 1'
#
loop_
_entity.id
_entity.type
_entity.pdbx_description
1 polymer ?
#
loop_
_entity_poly.entity_id
_entity_poly.type
_entity_poly.pdbx_seq_one_letter_code
_entity_poly.pdbx_strand_id
1 'polypeptide(L)'
;DNEYMVKIGRLVDGQYATSEEEYKVVGDNHQQTASCSCGQFERVGILCAHALKVLDLMNIKLLPAHYILKRWTRKARSGSIKDCCGR
;
A
#
# COMPACT_ATOMS: atom_id res chain seq x y z
N ASP A 1 0.05 -16.28 -9.17
CA ASP A 1 0.59 -14.92 -8.97
C ASP A 1 1.02 -14.32 -10.30
N ASN A 2 0.69 -13.04 -10.51
CA ASN A 2 1.08 -12.26 -11.68
C ASN A 2 2.16 -11.25 -11.29
N GLU A 3 3.17 -11.08 -12.12
CA GLU A 3 4.25 -10.10 -11.90
C GLU A 3 4.06 -8.86 -12.78
N TYR A 4 4.26 -7.69 -12.21
CA TYR A 4 4.11 -6.39 -12.86
C TYR A 4 5.36 -5.53 -12.61
N MET A 5 5.83 -4.84 -13.64
CA MET A 5 6.85 -3.80 -13.53
C MET A 5 6.16 -2.44 -13.58
N VAL A 6 6.28 -1.66 -12.50
CA VAL A 6 5.56 -0.39 -12.35
C VAL A 6 6.53 0.77 -12.23
N LYS A 7 6.37 1.77 -13.10
CA LYS A 7 7.01 3.07 -13.04
C LYS A 7 5.97 4.13 -12.72
N ILE A 8 6.25 4.97 -11.72
CA ILE A 8 5.42 6.14 -11.41
C ILE A 8 6.27 7.39 -11.56
N GLY A 9 6.01 8.14 -12.62
CA GLY A 9 6.66 9.43 -12.87
C GLY A 9 6.02 10.56 -12.05
N ARG A 10 6.81 11.58 -11.73
CA ARG A 10 6.30 12.85 -11.20
C ARG A 10 6.15 13.83 -12.36
N LEU A 11 5.01 14.50 -12.47
CA LEU A 11 4.84 15.60 -13.42
C LEU A 11 5.38 16.89 -12.78
N VAL A 12 6.32 17.57 -13.44
CA VAL A 12 6.85 18.88 -13.06
C VAL A 12 6.77 19.78 -14.29
N ASP A 13 6.10 20.92 -14.17
CA ASP A 13 5.91 21.91 -15.25
C ASP A 13 5.32 21.32 -16.54
N GLY A 14 4.40 20.36 -16.40
CA GLY A 14 3.79 19.66 -17.54
C GLY A 14 4.72 18.67 -18.25
N GLN A 15 5.94 18.48 -17.75
CA GLN A 15 6.91 17.52 -18.22
C GLN A 15 7.00 16.34 -17.26
N TYR A 16 7.27 15.14 -17.79
CA TYR A 16 7.56 13.97 -16.99
C TYR A 16 8.96 14.13 -16.39
N ALA A 17 9.05 14.42 -15.10
CA ALA A 17 10.32 14.39 -14.39
C ALA A 17 10.71 12.91 -14.19
N THR A 18 11.72 12.48 -14.93
CA THR A 18 12.29 11.14 -14.86
C THR A 18 13.17 11.01 -13.61
N SER A 19 12.57 10.63 -12.49
CA SER A 19 13.30 9.86 -11.47
C SER A 19 12.61 8.50 -11.38
N GLU A 20 12.94 7.65 -12.36
CA GLU A 20 12.22 6.42 -12.69
C GLU A 20 12.87 5.20 -12.02
N GLU A 21 12.53 4.93 -10.77
CA GLU A 21 12.80 3.60 -10.24
C GLU A 21 11.65 2.67 -10.64
N GLU A 22 11.98 1.59 -11.37
CA GLU A 22 11.04 0.52 -11.65
C GLU A 22 10.88 -0.35 -10.41
N TYR A 23 9.64 -0.57 -10.02
CA TYR A 23 9.34 -1.45 -8.91
C TYR A 23 8.60 -2.69 -9.39
N LYS A 24 9.10 -3.86 -8.96
CA LYS A 24 8.43 -5.14 -9.15
C LYS A 24 7.25 -5.23 -8.19
N VAL A 25 6.10 -5.63 -8.70
CA VAL A 25 4.90 -5.89 -7.90
C VAL A 25 4.38 -7.27 -8.24
N VAL A 26 4.15 -8.08 -7.22
CA VAL A 26 3.52 -9.41 -7.34
C VAL A 26 2.08 -9.28 -6.88
N GLY A 27 1.13 -9.59 -7.76
CA GLY A 27 -0.30 -9.58 -7.49
C GLY A 27 -0.89 -10.98 -7.46
N ASP A 28 -1.74 -11.26 -6.47
CA ASP A 28 -2.59 -12.46 -6.42
C ASP A 28 -4.06 -12.02 -6.49
N ASN A 29 -4.73 -12.40 -7.57
CA ASN A 29 -6.14 -12.06 -7.78
C ASN A 29 -7.09 -12.84 -6.85
N HIS A 30 -6.74 -14.08 -6.49
CA HIS A 30 -7.55 -14.92 -5.61
C HIS A 30 -7.48 -14.43 -4.16
N GLN A 31 -6.28 -14.09 -3.70
CA GLN A 31 -6.07 -13.54 -2.36
C GLN A 31 -6.33 -12.02 -2.30
N GLN A 32 -6.51 -11.38 -3.45
CA GLN A 32 -6.66 -9.93 -3.61
C GLN A 32 -5.48 -9.15 -3.02
N THR A 33 -4.27 -9.68 -3.15
CA THR A 33 -3.05 -9.08 -2.58
C THR A 33 -2.17 -8.50 -3.68
N ALA A 34 -1.42 -7.46 -3.32
CA ALA A 34 -0.31 -6.91 -4.09
C ALA A 34 0.86 -6.62 -3.14
N SER A 35 2.04 -7.15 -3.45
CA SER A 35 3.30 -6.87 -2.73
C SER A 35 4.29 -6.21 -3.67
N CYS A 36 4.87 -5.08 -3.24
CA CYS A 36 5.78 -4.28 -4.05
C CYS A 36 7.19 -4.34 -3.46
N SER A 37 8.19 -4.48 -4.32
CA SER A 37 9.61 -4.49 -3.93
C SER A 37 10.07 -3.22 -3.22
N CYS A 38 9.31 -2.13 -3.31
CA CYS A 38 9.58 -0.93 -2.53
C CYS A 38 9.42 -1.15 -1.01
N GLY A 39 8.69 -2.18 -0.55
CA GLY A 39 8.56 -2.56 0.87
C GLY A 39 7.76 -1.59 1.76
N GLN A 40 6.94 -0.70 1.18
CA GLN A 40 6.26 0.34 1.95
C GLN A 40 5.23 -0.23 2.93
N PHE A 41 4.50 -1.29 2.55
CA PHE A 41 3.50 -1.88 3.43
C PHE A 41 4.16 -2.56 4.64
N GLU A 42 5.28 -3.23 4.44
CA GLU A 42 6.06 -3.90 5.49
C GLU A 42 6.68 -2.88 6.47
N ARG A 43 7.12 -1.72 5.96
CA ARG A 43 7.72 -0.67 6.79
C ARG A 43 6.70 0.19 7.55
N VAL A 44 5.63 0.62 6.90
CA VAL A 44 4.69 1.61 7.48
C VAL A 44 3.24 1.12 7.54
N GLY A 45 2.91 -0.03 6.97
CA GLY A 45 1.55 -0.58 6.98
C GLY A 45 0.59 0.11 6.01
N ILE A 46 1.11 0.84 5.01
CA ILE A 46 0.35 1.51 3.96
C ILE A 46 0.88 1.04 2.60
N LEU A 47 -0.03 0.69 1.69
CA LEU A 47 0.31 0.34 0.31
C LEU A 47 0.96 1.52 -0.40
N CYS A 48 2.04 1.26 -1.14
CA CYS A 48 2.61 2.25 -2.06
C CYS A 48 1.70 2.45 -3.28
N ALA A 49 1.94 3.54 -4.01
CA ALA A 49 1.22 3.80 -5.25
C ALA A 49 1.41 2.69 -6.30
N HIS A 50 2.56 2.00 -6.31
CA HIS A 50 2.82 0.87 -7.21
C HIS A 50 1.86 -0.31 -6.96
N ALA A 51 1.73 -0.73 -5.70
CA ALA A 51 0.84 -1.82 -5.32
C ALA A 51 -0.63 -1.45 -5.52
N LEU A 52 -1.02 -0.20 -5.19
CA LEU A 52 -2.35 0.32 -5.49
C LEU A 52 -2.66 0.28 -6.98
N LYS A 53 -1.69 0.61 -7.84
CA LYS A 53 -1.89 0.54 -9.29
C LYS A 53 -2.13 -0.89 -9.77
N VAL A 54 -1.45 -1.87 -9.19
CA VAL A 54 -1.67 -3.29 -9.54
C VAL A 54 -3.03 -3.78 -9.04
N LEU A 55 -3.48 -3.40 -7.85
CA LEU A 55 -4.85 -3.70 -7.39
C LEU A 55 -5.90 -3.13 -8.36
N ASP A 56 -5.70 -1.89 -8.82
CA ASP A 56 -6.56 -1.24 -9.82
C ASP A 56 -6.61 -2.03 -11.15
N LEU A 57 -5.47 -2.54 -11.62
CA LEU A 57 -5.35 -3.40 -12.81
C LEU A 57 -6.01 -4.77 -12.62
N MET A 58 -5.96 -5.33 -11.42
CA MET A 58 -6.69 -6.54 -11.05
C MET A 58 -8.19 -6.29 -10.80
N ASN A 59 -8.68 -5.08 -11.10
CA ASN A 59 -10.06 -4.64 -10.90
C ASN A 59 -10.53 -4.70 -9.43
N ILE A 60 -9.61 -4.62 -8.48
CA ILE A 60 -9.90 -4.54 -7.05
C ILE A 60 -10.06 -3.06 -6.68
N LYS A 61 -11.29 -2.56 -6.72
CA LYS A 61 -11.60 -1.13 -6.47
C LYS A 61 -11.84 -0.80 -5.00
N LEU A 62 -12.14 -1.82 -4.19
CA LEU A 62 -12.24 -1.70 -2.73
C LEU A 62 -11.05 -2.40 -2.10
N LEU A 63 -10.34 -1.70 -1.21
CA LEU A 63 -9.21 -2.29 -0.49
C LEU A 63 -9.69 -3.45 0.40
N PRO A 64 -9.11 -4.65 0.25
CA PRO A 64 -9.37 -5.76 1.16
C PRO A 64 -9.06 -5.42 2.61
N ALA A 65 -9.83 -6.01 3.54
CA ALA A 65 -9.74 -5.70 4.97
C ALA A 65 -8.34 -5.95 5.56
N HIS A 66 -7.57 -6.90 5.01
CA HIS A 66 -6.22 -7.21 5.48
C HIS A 66 -5.22 -6.05 5.26
N TYR A 67 -5.52 -5.09 4.38
CA TYR A 67 -4.73 -3.86 4.22
C TYR A 67 -5.15 -2.74 5.18
N ILE A 68 -6.26 -2.88 5.91
CA ILE A 68 -6.80 -1.85 6.81
C ILE A 68 -6.30 -2.11 8.24
N LEU A 69 -5.10 -1.65 8.55
CA LEU A 69 -4.53 -1.80 9.88
C LEU A 69 -5.14 -0.80 10.87
N LYS A 70 -5.42 -1.24 12.12
CA LYS A 70 -6.00 -0.40 13.20
C LYS A 70 -5.29 0.96 13.36
N ARG A 71 -3.95 0.99 13.25
CA ARG A 71 -3.11 2.19 13.33
C ARG A 71 -3.57 3.28 12.33
N TRP A 72 -4.04 2.87 11.17
CA TRP A 72 -4.48 3.73 10.06
C TRP A 72 -6.00 3.91 10.00
N THR A 73 -6.70 3.67 11.11
CA THR A 73 -8.15 3.92 11.22
C THR A 73 -8.45 5.13 12.11
N ARG A 74 -9.63 5.74 11.95
CA ARG A 74 -10.12 6.82 12.84
C ARG A 74 -10.14 6.40 14.32
N LYS A 75 -10.35 5.10 14.59
CA LYS A 75 -10.38 4.52 15.94
C LYS A 75 -9.01 4.01 16.41
N ALA A 76 -7.91 4.48 15.81
CA ALA A 76 -6.56 4.07 16.18
C ALA A 76 -6.29 4.17 17.69
N ARG A 77 -6.82 5.22 18.35
CA ARG A 77 -6.66 5.49 19.78
C ARG A 77 -7.79 4.96 20.67
N SER A 78 -8.83 4.34 20.11
CA SER A 78 -10.04 3.95 20.85
C SER A 78 -9.88 2.65 21.66
N GLY A 79 -8.70 2.38 22.21
CA GLY A 79 -8.47 1.25 23.13
C GLY A 79 -8.16 1.77 24.53
N SER A 80 -8.58 1.03 25.55
CA SER A 80 -8.12 1.26 26.92
C SER A 80 -6.62 0.97 26.96
N ILE A 81 -5.80 2.02 27.01
CA ILE A 81 -4.40 1.88 27.41
C ILE A 81 -4.48 1.53 28.90
N LYS A 82 -4.40 0.24 29.22
CA LYS A 82 -4.11 -0.16 30.59
C LYS A 82 -2.64 0.18 30.79
N ASP A 83 -2.37 1.36 31.33
CA ASP A 83 -1.06 1.61 31.90
C ASP A 83 -0.80 0.60 33.02
N CYS A 84 0.47 0.28 33.23
CA CYS A 84 0.89 -0.63 34.29
C CYS A 84 0.61 -0.07 35.69
N CYS A 85 0.14 1.19 35.79
CA CYS A 85 -0.04 1.90 37.06
C CYS A 85 -1.50 2.13 37.45
N GLY A 86 -2.47 1.74 36.63
CA GLY A 86 -3.90 1.74 36.93
C GLY A 86 -4.37 2.98 37.70
N ARG A 87 -4.59 4.11 37.02
CA ARG A 87 -5.47 5.15 37.56
C ARG A 87 -6.18 5.96 36.48
#